data_AF-A0A9X8QML3-F1
#
_entry.id   AF-A0A9X8QML3-F1
#
_cell.length_a   1.000
_cell.length_b   1.000
_cell.length_c   1.000
_cell.angle_alpha   90.00
_cell.angle_beta   90.00
_cell.angle_gamma   90.00
#
_symmetry.space_group_name_H-M   'P 1'
#
loop_
_entity.id
_entity.type
_entity.pdbx_description
1 polymer ?
#
loop_
_entity_poly.entity_id
_entity_poly.type
_entity_poly.pdbx_seq_one_letter_code
_entity_poly.pdbx_strand_id
1 'polypeptide(L)'
;MHRATADNERCRPRRSAGHCEHGRSRGCPATHDASDPLGGQPLCPDCYDYPAHILWHAHAGRLWKAFTDNLYNHLAARTGRTRTGLRRSVRISYAKVAEYQRRAAVHVHAVVRLDGATGPSDPPPVWVSAEDLSAAVRTAAAAVHLHTPYAWGLGEHGLRWGSELDARPLRAFGGNEGLADDAIAAYVAKYVTKGAAETAIGLDHPITSPDDIATGRLSAHVRTLIRTCWRLGGLSELDPLRLRAWSHTLGYRGHILTKSRVYSTTYTALRAERAQHQRTAASPDLLDGPDAITEAHWRYVGSGHTPGAALVAAGIAEDLAQTRQHYAEARKGEGECSR
;
A
#
# COMPACT_ATOMS: atom_id res chain seq x y z
N MET A 1 -15.79 -10.03 -4.20
CA MET A 1 -15.69 -8.92 -3.23
C MET A 1 -16.74 -7.89 -3.58
N HIS A 2 -17.40 -7.33 -2.57
CA HIS A 2 -18.21 -6.12 -2.68
C HIS A 2 -17.31 -4.93 -3.05
N ARG A 3 -17.73 -4.14 -4.04
CA ARG A 3 -17.05 -2.94 -4.52
C ARG A 3 -17.81 -1.73 -3.97
N ALA A 4 -17.07 -0.75 -3.43
CA ALA A 4 -17.63 0.57 -3.19
C ALA A 4 -17.82 1.27 -4.54
N THR A 5 -19.01 1.81 -4.76
CA THR A 5 -19.48 2.36 -6.02
C THR A 5 -19.70 3.86 -5.86
N ALA A 6 -19.20 4.64 -6.82
CA ALA A 6 -19.60 6.04 -6.97
C ALA A 6 -20.88 6.10 -7.83
N ASP A 7 -21.56 7.25 -7.81
CA ASP A 7 -22.60 7.61 -8.78
C ASP A 7 -23.71 6.56 -8.97
N ASN A 8 -24.13 5.93 -7.87
CA ASN A 8 -25.19 4.93 -7.82
C ASN A 8 -24.94 3.68 -8.72
N GLU A 9 -23.67 3.42 -9.08
CA GLU A 9 -23.32 2.21 -9.81
C GLU A 9 -23.60 0.97 -8.97
N ARG A 10 -24.00 -0.13 -9.62
CA ARG A 10 -24.20 -1.40 -8.93
C ARG A 10 -22.86 -2.07 -8.64
N CYS A 11 -22.72 -2.63 -7.44
CA CYS A 11 -21.50 -3.25 -6.93
C CYS A 11 -20.88 -4.30 -7.87
N ARG A 12 -21.65 -5.35 -8.17
CA ARG A 12 -21.26 -6.47 -9.04
C ARG A 12 -22.52 -7.04 -9.72
N PRO A 13 -23.18 -6.28 -10.61
CA PRO A 13 -24.39 -6.77 -11.27
C PRO A 13 -24.04 -7.94 -12.18
N ARG A 14 -24.76 -9.05 -12.04
CA ARG A 14 -24.72 -10.19 -12.95
C ARG A 14 -26.16 -10.63 -13.22
N ARG A 15 -26.57 -10.61 -14.49
CA ARG A 15 -27.94 -10.95 -14.92
C ARG A 15 -28.38 -12.35 -14.47
N SER A 16 -27.42 -13.28 -14.36
CA SER A 16 -27.63 -14.64 -13.88
C SER A 16 -26.57 -14.97 -12.82
N ALA A 17 -26.55 -14.19 -11.73
CA ALA A 17 -25.68 -14.49 -10.60
C ALA A 17 -26.12 -15.81 -9.96
N GLY A 18 -25.59 -16.94 -10.45
CA GLY A 18 -25.74 -18.22 -9.78
C GLY A 18 -25.20 -18.15 -8.35
N HIS A 19 -25.56 -19.13 -7.54
CA HIS A 19 -25.07 -19.24 -6.18
C HIS A 19 -23.73 -19.98 -6.14
N CYS A 20 -22.89 -19.71 -5.15
CA CYS A 20 -21.79 -20.61 -4.81
C CYS A 20 -22.33 -21.86 -4.11
N GLU A 21 -21.47 -22.86 -3.91
CA GLU A 21 -21.80 -24.08 -3.17
C GLU A 21 -22.28 -23.79 -1.73
N HIS A 22 -21.86 -22.67 -1.15
CA HIS A 22 -22.30 -22.17 0.16
C HIS A 22 -23.65 -21.41 0.11
N GLY A 23 -24.37 -21.45 -1.00
CA GLY A 23 -25.69 -20.84 -1.16
C GLY A 23 -25.69 -19.31 -1.27
N ARG A 24 -24.54 -18.65 -1.36
CA ARG A 24 -24.44 -17.18 -1.49
C ARG A 24 -24.38 -16.75 -2.95
N SER A 25 -24.99 -15.61 -3.28
CA SER A 25 -24.96 -15.07 -4.64
C SER A 25 -23.53 -14.73 -5.09
N ARG A 26 -23.18 -15.10 -6.33
CA ARG A 26 -21.91 -14.72 -6.96
C ARG A 26 -21.92 -13.30 -7.54
N GLY A 27 -22.98 -12.54 -7.30
CA GLY A 27 -23.12 -11.14 -7.69
C GLY A 27 -23.77 -10.31 -6.59
N CYS A 28 -23.70 -8.99 -6.74
CA CYS A 28 -24.36 -8.06 -5.83
C CYS A 28 -24.97 -6.93 -6.66
N PRO A 29 -26.31 -6.83 -6.75
CA PRO A 29 -26.97 -5.77 -7.49
C PRO A 29 -27.11 -4.47 -6.69
N ALA A 30 -26.80 -4.50 -5.39
CA ALA A 30 -26.86 -3.33 -4.52
C ALA A 30 -25.82 -2.28 -4.90
N THR A 31 -26.05 -1.05 -4.47
CA THR A 31 -25.10 0.06 -4.52
C THR A 31 -24.47 0.18 -3.13
N HIS A 32 -23.15 0.37 -3.06
CA HIS A 32 -22.42 0.50 -1.80
C HIS A 32 -21.67 1.83 -1.81
N ASP A 33 -21.97 2.72 -0.87
CA ASP A 33 -21.22 3.97 -0.76
C ASP A 33 -19.83 3.76 -0.11
N ALA A 34 -19.12 4.87 0.07
CA ALA A 34 -17.79 4.86 0.67
C ALA A 34 -17.78 4.44 2.16
N SER A 35 -18.89 4.53 2.89
CA SER A 35 -19.01 4.16 4.29
C SER A 35 -19.59 2.76 4.53
N ASP A 36 -20.10 2.10 3.48
CA ASP A 36 -20.72 0.80 3.59
C ASP A 36 -19.74 -0.25 4.18
N PRO A 37 -20.08 -0.89 5.32
CA PRO A 37 -19.20 -1.84 5.98
C PRO A 37 -18.95 -3.10 5.15
N LEU A 38 -19.81 -3.42 4.18
CA LEU A 38 -19.60 -4.53 3.24
C LEU A 38 -18.55 -4.20 2.19
N GLY A 39 -18.25 -2.92 1.94
CA GLY A 39 -17.26 -2.48 0.97
C GLY A 39 -15.90 -3.14 1.21
N GLY A 40 -15.41 -3.92 0.25
CA GLY A 40 -14.16 -4.67 0.39
C GLY A 40 -14.29 -6.04 1.03
N GLN A 41 -15.46 -6.46 1.53
CA GLN A 41 -15.68 -7.83 2.01
C GLN A 41 -15.94 -8.81 0.86
N PRO A 42 -15.67 -10.11 1.02
CA PRO A 42 -16.03 -11.12 0.05
C PRO A 42 -17.55 -11.31 -0.07
N LEU A 43 -18.02 -11.59 -1.28
CA LEU A 43 -19.44 -11.94 -1.53
C LEU A 43 -19.81 -13.23 -0.77
N CYS A 44 -18.85 -14.15 -0.68
CA CYS A 44 -18.89 -15.33 0.15
C CYS A 44 -17.53 -15.47 0.84
N PRO A 45 -17.46 -15.32 2.17
CA PRO A 45 -16.25 -15.56 2.94
C PRO A 45 -15.69 -16.96 2.71
N ASP A 46 -16.54 -17.97 2.62
CA ASP A 46 -16.11 -19.37 2.48
C ASP A 46 -15.52 -19.68 1.10
N CYS A 47 -15.89 -18.91 0.06
CA CYS A 47 -15.25 -19.01 -1.27
C CYS A 47 -14.00 -18.13 -1.41
N TYR A 48 -13.64 -17.31 -0.41
CA TYR A 48 -12.50 -16.43 -0.52
C TYR A 48 -11.20 -17.15 -0.14
N ASP A 49 -10.20 -17.05 -1.00
CA ASP A 49 -8.89 -17.66 -0.78
C ASP A 49 -8.04 -16.82 0.18
N TYR A 50 -8.34 -16.95 1.48
CA TYR A 50 -7.58 -16.31 2.55
C TYR A 50 -6.11 -16.76 2.60
N PRO A 51 -5.78 -18.06 2.43
CA PRO A 51 -4.39 -18.48 2.41
C PRO A 51 -3.58 -17.82 1.30
N ALA A 52 -4.07 -17.81 0.06
CA ALA A 52 -3.37 -17.15 -1.05
C ALA A 52 -3.18 -15.65 -0.80
N HIS A 53 -4.16 -14.97 -0.20
CA HIS A 53 -4.04 -13.56 0.17
C HIS A 53 -2.85 -13.33 1.11
N ILE A 54 -2.79 -14.06 2.23
CA ILE A 54 -1.73 -13.92 3.23
C ILE A 54 -0.36 -14.29 2.65
N LEU A 55 -0.30 -15.38 1.87
CA LEU A 55 0.93 -15.83 1.24
C LEU A 55 1.43 -14.81 0.22
N TRP A 56 0.54 -14.17 -0.54
CA TRP A 56 0.89 -13.10 -1.46
C TRP A 56 1.47 -11.89 -0.70
N HIS A 57 0.85 -11.45 0.40
CA HIS A 57 1.40 -10.38 1.25
C HIS A 57 2.80 -10.70 1.77
N ALA A 58 2.99 -11.90 2.31
CA ALA A 58 4.26 -12.35 2.85
C ALA A 58 5.38 -12.41 1.80
N HIS A 59 5.00 -12.57 0.53
CA HIS A 59 5.90 -12.61 -0.63
C HIS A 59 5.93 -11.31 -1.44
N ALA A 60 5.19 -10.26 -1.07
CA ALA A 60 5.13 -9.00 -1.82
C ALA A 60 6.52 -8.38 -2.04
N GLY A 61 7.42 -8.50 -1.07
CA GLY A 61 8.82 -8.08 -1.21
C GLY A 61 9.59 -8.90 -2.27
N ARG A 62 9.37 -10.22 -2.32
CA ARG A 62 10.00 -11.11 -3.32
C ARG A 62 9.41 -10.90 -4.71
N LEU A 63 8.10 -10.70 -4.82
CA LEU A 63 7.41 -10.34 -6.07
C LEU A 63 7.96 -9.02 -6.63
N TRP A 64 8.17 -8.02 -5.76
CA TRP A 64 8.79 -6.76 -6.15
C TRP A 64 10.23 -6.94 -6.62
N LYS A 65 11.04 -7.74 -5.90
CA LYS A 65 12.41 -8.05 -6.33
C LYS A 65 12.42 -8.72 -7.71
N ALA A 66 11.62 -9.75 -7.92
CA ALA A 66 11.50 -10.45 -9.19
C ALA A 66 11.08 -9.49 -10.32
N PHE A 67 10.12 -8.59 -10.06
CA PHE A 67 9.74 -7.53 -10.99
C PHE A 67 10.92 -6.63 -11.36
N THR A 68 11.68 -6.13 -10.37
CA THR A 68 12.83 -5.26 -10.65
C THR A 68 13.96 -5.97 -11.39
N ASP A 69 14.18 -7.26 -11.12
CA ASP A 69 15.17 -8.08 -11.83
C ASP A 69 14.73 -8.29 -13.29
N ASN A 70 13.46 -8.65 -13.51
CA ASN A 70 12.86 -8.78 -14.83
C ASN A 70 12.88 -7.46 -15.61
N LEU A 71 12.68 -6.32 -14.94
CA LEU A 71 12.63 -5.02 -15.62
C LEU A 71 13.92 -4.71 -16.39
N TYR A 72 15.09 -5.04 -15.82
CA TYR A 72 16.36 -4.90 -16.55
C TYR A 72 16.44 -5.85 -17.75
N ASN A 73 15.95 -7.09 -17.63
CA ASN A 73 15.97 -8.06 -18.73
C ASN A 73 15.07 -7.59 -19.89
N HIS A 74 13.84 -7.21 -19.56
CA HIS A 74 12.84 -6.81 -20.54
C HIS A 74 13.21 -5.49 -21.21
N LEU A 75 13.77 -4.52 -20.48
CA LEU A 75 14.25 -3.27 -21.06
C LEU A 75 15.45 -3.50 -21.99
N ALA A 76 16.36 -4.41 -21.62
CA ALA A 76 17.52 -4.72 -22.45
C ALA A 76 17.09 -5.37 -23.78
N ALA A 77 16.19 -6.36 -23.72
CA ALA A 77 15.63 -7.01 -24.91
C ALA A 77 14.93 -6.01 -25.84
N ARG A 78 14.13 -5.10 -25.28
CA ARG A 78 13.42 -4.07 -26.06
C ARG A 78 14.35 -3.06 -26.74
N THR A 79 15.49 -2.76 -26.11
CA THR A 79 16.45 -1.77 -26.60
C THR A 79 17.61 -2.40 -27.37
N GLY A 80 17.52 -3.68 -27.74
CA GLY A 80 18.56 -4.39 -28.48
C GLY A 80 19.89 -4.52 -27.74
N ARG A 81 19.85 -4.53 -26.39
CA ARG A 81 21.03 -4.53 -25.52
C ARG A 81 21.12 -5.80 -24.71
N THR A 82 22.34 -6.12 -24.28
CA THR A 82 22.53 -7.14 -23.23
C THR A 82 22.18 -6.53 -21.88
N ARG A 83 21.78 -7.38 -20.92
CA ARG A 83 21.51 -6.94 -19.54
C ARG A 83 22.71 -6.21 -18.93
N THR A 84 23.92 -6.72 -19.15
CA THR A 84 25.17 -6.13 -18.65
C THR A 84 25.44 -4.78 -19.32
N GLY A 85 25.24 -4.68 -20.64
CA GLY A 85 25.37 -3.40 -21.36
C GLY A 85 24.38 -2.36 -20.86
N LEU A 86 23.13 -2.76 -20.65
CA LEU A 86 22.09 -1.89 -20.09
C LEU A 86 22.51 -1.33 -18.72
N ARG A 87 22.97 -2.18 -17.80
CA ARG A 87 23.38 -1.76 -16.44
C ARG A 87 24.62 -0.86 -16.40
N ARG A 88 25.42 -0.84 -17.47
CA ARG A 88 26.57 0.07 -17.60
C ARG A 88 26.17 1.46 -18.08
N SER A 89 25.05 1.58 -18.79
CA SER A 89 24.61 2.84 -19.40
C SER A 89 23.41 3.48 -18.69
N VAL A 90 22.61 2.66 -18.00
CA VAL A 90 21.34 3.08 -17.39
C VAL A 90 21.18 2.46 -16.03
N ARG A 91 20.67 3.26 -15.10
CA ARG A 91 20.22 2.81 -13.79
C ARG A 91 18.72 2.98 -13.69
N ILE A 92 18.03 1.90 -13.37
CA ILE A 92 16.61 1.95 -13.01
C ILE A 92 16.51 2.23 -11.51
N SER A 93 16.01 3.41 -11.18
CA SER A 93 15.75 3.87 -9.82
C SER A 93 14.24 3.87 -9.56
N TYR A 94 13.84 3.63 -8.31
CA TYR A 94 12.42 3.66 -7.95
C TYR A 94 12.17 4.16 -6.53
N ALA A 95 10.98 4.70 -6.32
CA ALA A 95 10.31 4.81 -5.02
C ALA A 95 8.95 4.12 -5.12
N LYS A 96 8.59 3.33 -4.12
CA LYS A 96 7.32 2.63 -4.06
C LYS A 96 6.62 2.81 -2.72
N VAL A 97 5.30 2.87 -2.78
CA VAL A 97 4.39 2.92 -1.63
C VAL A 97 3.49 1.70 -1.67
N ALA A 98 3.43 0.96 -0.57
CA ALA A 98 2.45 -0.09 -0.33
C ALA A 98 1.26 0.49 0.44
N GLU A 99 0.05 0.28 -0.08
CA GLU A 99 -1.21 0.79 0.45
C GLU A 99 -2.22 -0.36 0.56
N TYR A 100 -3.04 -0.38 1.61
CA TYR A 100 -4.09 -1.38 1.74
C TYR A 100 -5.36 -0.92 1.06
N GLN A 101 -5.78 -1.66 0.04
CA GLN A 101 -7.11 -1.44 -0.54
C GLN A 101 -8.19 -1.81 0.47
N ARG A 102 -9.42 -1.34 0.25
CA ARG A 102 -10.58 -1.73 1.09
C ARG A 102 -10.78 -3.23 1.27
N ARG A 103 -10.37 -4.02 0.28
CA ARG A 103 -10.35 -5.50 0.35
C ARG A 103 -9.22 -6.06 1.22
N ALA A 104 -8.56 -5.21 1.99
CA ALA A 104 -7.40 -5.49 2.81
C ALA A 104 -6.19 -6.06 2.07
N ALA A 105 -6.16 -6.00 0.73
CA ALA A 105 -5.04 -6.44 -0.08
C ALA A 105 -4.07 -5.27 -0.33
N VAL A 106 -2.78 -5.52 -0.18
CA VAL A 106 -1.72 -4.57 -0.50
C VAL A 106 -1.72 -4.29 -2.02
N HIS A 107 -1.74 -3.01 -2.35
CA HIS A 107 -1.53 -2.46 -3.67
C HIS A 107 -0.27 -1.59 -3.66
N VAL A 108 0.48 -1.60 -4.76
CA VAL A 108 1.77 -0.90 -4.83
C VAL A 108 1.69 0.21 -5.85
N HIS A 109 1.87 1.44 -5.38
CA HIS A 109 2.17 2.61 -6.21
C HIS A 109 3.68 2.75 -6.36
N ALA A 110 4.17 3.04 -7.56
CA ALA A 110 5.60 3.23 -7.75
C ALA A 110 5.91 4.31 -8.79
N VAL A 111 6.91 5.12 -8.49
CA VAL A 111 7.60 5.97 -9.44
C VAL A 111 8.88 5.25 -9.83
N VAL A 112 9.02 4.95 -11.12
CA VAL A 112 10.21 4.31 -11.69
C VAL A 112 10.85 5.30 -12.66
N ARG A 113 12.15 5.55 -12.48
CA ARG A 113 12.93 6.52 -13.26
C ARG A 113 14.11 5.82 -13.93
N LEU A 114 14.41 6.25 -15.15
CA LEU A 114 15.66 5.92 -15.82
C LEU A 114 16.65 7.04 -15.55
N ASP A 115 17.77 6.67 -14.95
CA ASP A 115 18.91 7.51 -14.71
C ASP A 115 20.06 7.05 -15.62
N GLY A 116 21.03 7.93 -15.88
CA GLY A 116 22.32 7.58 -16.45
C GLY A 116 23.14 6.71 -15.50
N ALA A 117 24.33 6.32 -15.95
CA ALA A 117 25.18 5.37 -15.23
C ALA A 117 25.56 5.85 -13.81
N THR A 118 25.68 7.17 -13.63
CA THR A 118 26.17 7.77 -12.38
C THR A 118 25.06 8.18 -11.40
N GLY A 119 23.78 8.13 -11.82
CA GLY A 119 22.62 8.31 -10.94
C GLY A 119 21.72 9.49 -11.32
N PRO A 120 20.98 10.08 -10.36
CA PRO A 120 19.84 10.97 -10.64
C PRO A 120 20.20 12.26 -11.38
N SER A 121 21.45 12.73 -11.26
CA SER A 121 21.96 13.94 -11.91
C SER A 121 22.50 13.67 -13.33
N ASP A 122 22.51 12.40 -13.75
CA ASP A 122 22.99 11.96 -15.05
C ASP A 122 21.78 11.55 -15.89
N PRO A 123 21.49 12.25 -16.99
CA PRO A 123 20.30 11.96 -17.78
C PRO A 123 20.40 10.56 -18.42
N PRO A 124 19.26 9.87 -18.63
CA PRO A 124 19.27 8.60 -19.33
C PRO A 124 19.74 8.80 -20.79
N PRO A 125 20.41 7.81 -21.39
CA PRO A 125 20.82 7.89 -22.78
C PRO A 125 19.64 8.05 -23.74
N VAL A 126 19.84 8.81 -24.83
CA VAL A 126 18.80 9.17 -25.81
C VAL A 126 18.12 7.98 -26.52
N TRP A 127 18.73 6.79 -26.48
CA TRP A 127 18.19 5.59 -27.11
C TRP A 127 17.13 4.86 -26.28
N VAL A 128 16.86 5.31 -25.04
CA VAL A 128 15.81 4.76 -24.20
C VAL A 128 14.80 5.82 -23.81
N SER A 129 13.52 5.51 -24.02
CA SER A 129 12.40 6.39 -23.76
C SER A 129 11.59 5.99 -22.51
N ALA A 130 10.72 6.90 -22.05
CA ALA A 130 9.74 6.59 -21.01
C ALA A 130 8.69 5.58 -21.50
N GLU A 131 8.40 5.55 -22.79
CA GLU A 131 7.54 4.58 -23.47
C GLU A 131 8.15 3.18 -23.43
N ASP A 132 9.46 3.06 -23.69
CA ASP A 132 10.18 1.79 -23.56
C ASP A 132 10.18 1.27 -22.14
N LEU A 133 10.38 2.15 -21.15
CA LEU A 133 10.25 1.79 -19.74
C LEU A 133 8.82 1.32 -19.44
N SER A 134 7.80 2.08 -19.85
CA SER A 134 6.40 1.75 -19.57
C SER A 134 6.00 0.40 -20.16
N ALA A 135 6.46 0.08 -21.37
CA ALA A 135 6.24 -1.21 -22.00
C ALA A 135 7.03 -2.33 -21.28
N ALA A 136 8.29 -2.07 -20.91
CA ALA A 136 9.11 -3.00 -20.14
C ALA A 136 8.46 -3.34 -18.80
N VAL A 137 7.92 -2.35 -18.07
CA VAL A 137 7.19 -2.52 -16.80
C VAL A 137 6.04 -3.51 -16.96
N ARG A 138 5.19 -3.34 -17.98
CA ARG A 138 4.06 -4.25 -18.24
C ARG A 138 4.53 -5.69 -18.46
N THR A 139 5.52 -5.87 -19.33
CA THR A 139 6.03 -7.23 -19.64
C THR A 139 6.80 -7.85 -18.48
N ALA A 140 7.58 -7.07 -17.73
CA ALA A 140 8.34 -7.55 -16.58
C ALA A 140 7.44 -7.97 -15.42
N ALA A 141 6.36 -7.22 -15.16
CA ALA A 141 5.37 -7.57 -14.14
C ALA A 141 4.61 -8.85 -14.51
N ALA A 142 4.20 -8.99 -15.79
CA ALA A 142 3.53 -10.19 -16.28
C ALA A 142 4.43 -11.45 -16.20
N ALA A 143 5.74 -11.28 -16.33
CA ALA A 143 6.71 -12.37 -16.25
C ALA A 143 7.02 -12.84 -14.80
N VAL A 144 6.54 -12.14 -13.77
CA VAL A 144 6.76 -12.56 -12.38
C VAL A 144 5.86 -13.74 -12.04
N HIS A 145 6.49 -14.87 -11.73
CA HIS A 145 5.85 -16.03 -11.15
C HIS A 145 6.71 -16.59 -10.03
N LEU A 146 6.17 -16.70 -8.82
CA LEU A 146 6.82 -17.31 -7.67
C LEU A 146 5.95 -18.44 -7.15
N HIS A 147 6.59 -19.41 -6.51
CA HIS A 147 5.89 -20.47 -5.79
C HIS A 147 6.22 -20.36 -4.30
N THR A 148 5.23 -20.65 -3.45
CA THR A 148 5.48 -20.84 -2.02
C THR A 148 6.19 -22.17 -1.79
N PRO A 149 6.87 -22.37 -0.65
CA PRO A 149 7.19 -23.71 -0.22
C PRO A 149 5.92 -24.57 -0.17
N TYR A 150 6.06 -25.85 -0.50
CA TYR A 150 5.00 -26.83 -0.25
C TYR A 150 4.81 -26.97 1.26
N ALA A 151 3.56 -26.88 1.72
CA ALA A 151 3.21 -27.14 3.11
C ALA A 151 2.11 -28.20 3.17
N TRP A 152 2.22 -29.16 4.08
CA TRP A 152 1.23 -30.23 4.19
C TRP A 152 -0.17 -29.67 4.49
N GLY A 153 -1.19 -30.16 3.79
CA GLY A 153 -2.58 -29.71 3.93
C GLY A 153 -2.90 -28.34 3.31
N LEU A 154 -1.88 -27.62 2.82
CA LEU A 154 -2.03 -26.36 2.09
C LEU A 154 -1.57 -26.48 0.62
N GLY A 155 -0.60 -27.35 0.35
CA GLY A 155 0.01 -27.51 -0.97
C GLY A 155 0.93 -26.34 -1.32
N GLU A 156 1.25 -26.24 -2.61
CA GLU A 156 2.02 -25.13 -3.18
C GLU A 156 1.08 -24.07 -3.77
N HIS A 157 1.40 -22.78 -3.58
CA HIS A 157 0.65 -21.68 -4.16
C HIS A 157 1.49 -20.91 -5.19
N GLY A 158 0.94 -20.74 -6.39
CA GLY A 158 1.48 -19.85 -7.42
C GLY A 158 1.13 -18.39 -7.13
N LEU A 159 2.14 -17.53 -7.11
CA LEU A 159 2.03 -16.11 -6.81
C LEU A 159 2.48 -15.27 -8.01
N ARG A 160 1.62 -14.31 -8.41
CA ARG A 160 1.86 -13.39 -9.52
C ARG A 160 1.28 -12.01 -9.23
N TRP A 161 1.67 -11.02 -10.02
CA TRP A 161 0.95 -9.75 -10.05
C TRP A 161 -0.44 -9.95 -10.68
N GLY A 162 -1.43 -9.21 -10.17
CA GLY A 162 -2.77 -9.21 -10.75
C GLY A 162 -2.83 -8.49 -12.10
N SER A 163 -3.99 -8.52 -12.74
CA SER A 163 -4.24 -7.81 -14.01
C SER A 163 -4.43 -6.29 -13.86
N GLU A 164 -4.65 -5.81 -12.64
CA GLU A 164 -4.80 -4.39 -12.30
C GLU A 164 -3.42 -3.72 -12.27
N LEU A 165 -2.88 -3.39 -13.44
CA LEU A 165 -1.62 -2.66 -13.60
C LEU A 165 -1.80 -1.50 -14.58
N ASP A 166 -1.43 -0.30 -14.14
CA ASP A 166 -1.41 0.90 -14.97
C ASP A 166 -0.01 1.53 -14.89
N ALA A 167 0.59 1.78 -16.05
CA ALA A 167 1.93 2.34 -16.18
C ALA A 167 1.93 3.42 -17.25
N ARG A 168 2.15 4.66 -16.81
CA ARG A 168 2.11 5.85 -17.66
C ARG A 168 3.35 6.71 -17.41
N PRO A 169 3.92 7.35 -18.44
CA PRO A 169 4.93 8.37 -18.26
C PRO A 169 4.41 9.50 -17.37
N LEU A 170 5.21 9.89 -16.38
CA LEU A 170 4.97 11.13 -15.63
C LEU A 170 5.52 12.27 -16.46
N ARG A 171 4.63 13.13 -16.98
CA ARG A 171 5.03 14.36 -17.67
C ARG A 171 5.21 15.45 -16.62
N ALA A 172 6.34 16.15 -16.64
CA ALA A 172 6.52 17.37 -15.86
C ALA A 172 5.45 18.38 -16.31
N PHE A 173 4.75 18.99 -15.35
CA PHE A 173 3.91 20.15 -15.65
C PHE A 173 4.83 21.34 -15.92
N GLY A 174 4.96 21.75 -17.19
CA GLY A 174 5.67 22.97 -17.59
C GLY A 174 7.19 22.82 -17.73
N GLY A 175 7.76 23.38 -18.80
CA GLY A 175 9.14 23.21 -19.24
C GLY A 175 10.20 23.97 -18.42
N ASN A 176 10.36 23.64 -17.14
CA ASN A 176 11.55 24.01 -16.39
C ASN A 176 11.91 22.88 -15.41
N GLU A 177 13.18 22.47 -15.40
CA GLU A 177 13.69 21.23 -14.78
C GLU A 177 13.41 21.08 -13.27
N GLY A 178 12.99 22.15 -12.58
CA GLY A 178 12.57 22.11 -11.17
C GLY A 178 11.15 21.57 -10.89
N LEU A 179 10.23 21.62 -11.86
CA LEU A 179 8.82 21.20 -11.66
C LEU A 179 8.60 19.68 -11.71
N ALA A 180 9.54 18.93 -12.30
CA ALA A 180 9.45 17.48 -12.42
C ALA A 180 9.64 16.79 -11.05
N ASP A 181 10.61 17.24 -10.27
CA ASP A 181 10.92 16.68 -8.95
C ASP A 181 9.83 17.02 -7.92
N ASP A 182 9.25 18.22 -7.97
CA ASP A 182 8.12 18.60 -7.13
C ASP A 182 6.85 17.79 -7.45
N ALA A 183 6.57 17.52 -8.72
CA ALA A 183 5.47 16.65 -9.12
C ALA A 183 5.67 15.20 -8.66
N ILE A 184 6.90 14.69 -8.71
CA ILE A 184 7.27 13.37 -8.18
C ILE A 184 7.15 13.35 -6.65
N ALA A 185 7.62 14.39 -5.96
CA ALA A 185 7.54 14.51 -4.51
C ALA A 185 6.08 14.60 -4.05
N ALA A 186 5.25 15.40 -4.72
CA ALA A 186 3.81 15.51 -4.45
C ALA A 186 3.10 14.18 -4.74
N TYR A 187 3.46 13.48 -5.81
CA TYR A 187 2.93 12.15 -6.11
C TYR A 187 3.28 11.17 -5.00
N VAL A 188 4.55 11.08 -4.61
CA VAL A 188 4.98 10.20 -3.50
C VAL A 188 4.29 10.60 -2.19
N ALA A 189 4.25 11.89 -1.85
CA ALA A 189 3.61 12.40 -0.64
C ALA A 189 2.13 12.05 -0.56
N LYS A 190 1.39 12.20 -1.68
CA LYS A 190 -0.02 11.82 -1.77
C LYS A 190 -0.25 10.37 -1.32
N TYR A 191 0.56 9.43 -1.81
CA TYR A 191 0.39 8.03 -1.47
C TYR A 191 0.97 7.67 -0.11
N VAL A 192 2.01 8.36 0.36
CA VAL A 192 2.52 8.16 1.72
C VAL A 192 1.47 8.55 2.75
N THR A 193 0.83 9.72 2.60
CA THR A 193 -0.20 10.19 3.52
C THR A 193 -1.44 9.29 3.47
N LYS A 194 -1.82 8.83 2.28
CA LYS A 194 -2.95 7.91 2.11
C LYS A 194 -2.67 6.52 2.69
N GLY A 195 -1.51 5.95 2.38
CA GLY A 195 -1.07 4.66 2.91
C GLY A 195 -0.97 4.65 4.44
N ALA A 196 -0.51 5.75 5.05
CA ALA A 196 -0.48 5.91 6.50
C ALA A 196 -1.90 5.91 7.12
N ALA A 197 -2.86 6.62 6.52
CA ALA A 197 -4.25 6.64 6.99
C ALA A 197 -4.97 5.27 6.82
N GLU A 198 -4.63 4.51 5.78
CA GLU A 198 -5.21 3.18 5.49
C GLU A 198 -4.47 2.02 6.18
N THR A 199 -3.37 2.31 6.89
CA THR A 199 -2.68 1.33 7.75
C THR A 199 -3.60 0.84 8.89
N ALA A 200 -4.68 1.57 9.17
CA ALA A 200 -5.75 1.22 10.10
C ALA A 200 -6.61 -0.01 9.69
N ILE A 201 -6.33 -0.66 8.55
CA ILE A 201 -7.00 -1.92 8.17
C ILE A 201 -6.53 -3.08 9.06
N GLY A 202 -5.38 -2.95 9.72
CA GLY A 202 -4.86 -3.89 10.72
C GLY A 202 -5.02 -3.40 12.16
N LEU A 203 -4.15 -3.90 13.05
CA LEU A 203 -3.94 -3.32 14.37
C LEU A 203 -2.61 -2.57 14.37
N ASP A 204 -2.56 -1.41 15.03
CA ASP A 204 -1.35 -0.57 15.12
C ASP A 204 -0.25 -1.17 16.01
N HIS A 205 -0.50 -2.35 16.59
CA HIS A 205 0.40 -3.04 17.50
C HIS A 205 0.47 -4.54 17.16
N PRO A 206 1.60 -5.20 17.47
CA PRO A 206 1.73 -6.65 17.34
C PRO A 206 0.65 -7.39 18.12
N ILE A 207 0.11 -8.44 17.51
CA ILE A 207 -0.87 -9.34 18.12
C ILE A 207 -0.08 -10.44 18.81
N THR A 208 -0.26 -10.57 20.11
CA THR A 208 0.52 -11.51 20.93
C THR A 208 -0.28 -12.74 21.34
N SER A 209 -1.60 -12.63 21.36
CA SER A 209 -2.54 -13.72 21.62
C SER A 209 -3.67 -13.76 20.57
N PRO A 210 -4.22 -14.94 20.26
CA PRO A 210 -5.48 -15.06 19.53
C PRO A 210 -6.65 -14.30 20.17
N ASP A 211 -6.62 -14.07 21.49
CA ASP A 211 -7.68 -13.34 22.21
C ASP A 211 -7.65 -11.84 21.89
N ASP A 212 -6.48 -11.26 21.58
CA ASP A 212 -6.34 -9.87 21.12
C ASP A 212 -7.10 -9.64 19.80
N ILE A 213 -7.32 -10.71 19.01
CA ILE A 213 -8.09 -10.67 17.77
C ILE A 213 -9.58 -10.44 18.06
N ALA A 214 -10.08 -10.83 19.23
CA ALA A 214 -11.48 -10.72 19.62
C ALA A 214 -11.89 -9.26 19.91
N THR A 215 -11.00 -8.48 20.52
CA THR A 215 -11.30 -7.17 21.10
C THR A 215 -11.13 -5.99 20.12
N GLY A 216 -10.44 -6.19 19.00
CA GLY A 216 -10.27 -5.15 17.97
C GLY A 216 -11.56 -4.79 17.21
N ARG A 217 -11.74 -3.50 16.88
CA ARG A 217 -12.77 -2.99 15.96
C ARG A 217 -12.42 -3.32 14.51
N LEU A 218 -12.52 -4.61 14.17
CA LEU A 218 -12.15 -5.14 12.85
C LEU A 218 -13.37 -5.66 12.10
N SER A 219 -13.40 -5.48 10.78
CA SER A 219 -14.38 -6.15 9.92
C SER A 219 -14.23 -7.67 10.01
N ALA A 220 -15.31 -8.41 9.72
CA ALA A 220 -15.27 -9.88 9.72
C ALA A 220 -14.20 -10.42 8.75
N HIS A 221 -14.02 -9.76 7.61
CA HIS A 221 -13.00 -10.11 6.62
C HIS A 221 -11.57 -9.96 7.16
N VAL A 222 -11.24 -8.80 7.73
CA VAL A 222 -9.92 -8.53 8.33
C VAL A 222 -9.62 -9.49 9.47
N ARG A 223 -10.61 -9.73 10.34
CA ARG A 223 -10.48 -10.69 11.44
C ARG A 223 -10.13 -12.09 10.93
N THR A 224 -10.74 -12.50 9.82
CA THR A 224 -10.47 -13.80 9.18
C THR A 224 -9.07 -13.84 8.56
N LEU A 225 -8.59 -12.74 7.97
CA LEU A 225 -7.20 -12.61 7.48
C LEU A 225 -6.18 -12.76 8.62
N ILE A 226 -6.39 -12.07 9.74
CA ILE A 226 -5.51 -12.18 10.92
C ILE A 226 -5.49 -13.61 11.47
N ARG A 227 -6.66 -14.24 11.63
CA ARG A 227 -6.75 -15.65 12.04
C ARG A 227 -6.03 -16.58 11.05
N THR A 228 -6.12 -16.29 9.75
CA THR A 228 -5.41 -17.05 8.71
C THR A 228 -3.90 -16.88 8.84
N CYS A 229 -3.38 -15.67 9.10
CA CYS A 229 -1.95 -15.46 9.41
C CYS A 229 -1.50 -16.32 10.58
N TRP A 230 -2.30 -16.39 11.65
CA TRP A 230 -1.98 -17.18 12.83
C TRP A 230 -1.95 -18.69 12.57
N ARG A 231 -2.95 -19.19 11.82
CA ARG A 231 -3.03 -20.60 11.40
C ARG A 231 -1.84 -20.97 10.52
N LEU A 232 -1.58 -20.18 9.47
CA LEU A 232 -0.47 -20.42 8.55
C LEU A 232 0.89 -20.29 9.24
N GLY A 233 1.03 -19.35 10.18
CA GLY A 233 2.25 -19.20 10.98
C GLY A 233 2.47 -20.29 12.04
N GLY A 234 1.59 -21.30 12.10
CA GLY A 234 1.85 -22.54 12.85
C GLY A 234 2.37 -23.69 11.99
N LEU A 235 2.50 -23.51 10.68
CA LEU A 235 3.07 -24.50 9.77
C LEU A 235 4.59 -24.32 9.72
N SER A 236 5.33 -25.39 10.07
CA SER A 236 6.80 -25.36 10.12
C SER A 236 7.45 -24.97 8.80
N GLU A 237 6.84 -25.36 7.69
CA GLU A 237 7.28 -25.08 6.32
C GLU A 237 7.21 -23.58 5.99
N LEU A 238 6.41 -22.82 6.73
CA LEU A 238 6.22 -21.38 6.59
C LEU A 238 6.90 -20.57 7.70
N ASP A 239 7.65 -21.20 8.61
CA ASP A 239 8.36 -20.52 9.72
C ASP A 239 9.23 -19.34 9.26
N PRO A 240 9.98 -19.40 8.13
CA PRO A 240 10.77 -18.26 7.64
C PRO A 240 9.93 -17.01 7.30
N LEU A 241 8.62 -17.18 7.10
CA LEU A 241 7.70 -16.06 6.86
C LEU A 241 7.33 -15.31 8.14
N ARG A 242 7.47 -15.94 9.31
CA ARG A 242 7.14 -15.38 10.63
C ARG A 242 5.73 -14.76 10.69
N LEU A 243 4.73 -15.41 10.09
CA LEU A 243 3.41 -14.82 9.83
C LEU A 243 2.68 -14.33 11.09
N ARG A 244 2.88 -14.97 12.25
CA ARG A 244 2.33 -14.51 13.53
C ARG A 244 2.87 -13.15 13.95
N ALA A 245 4.17 -12.91 13.80
CA ALA A 245 4.78 -11.63 14.14
C ALA A 245 4.25 -10.46 13.27
N TRP A 246 3.77 -10.79 12.07
CA TRP A 246 3.27 -9.83 11.09
C TRP A 246 1.74 -9.91 10.91
N SER A 247 1.01 -10.55 11.82
CA SER A 247 -0.43 -10.72 11.66
C SER A 247 -1.18 -9.38 11.77
N HIS A 248 -0.64 -8.44 12.55
CA HIS A 248 -1.16 -7.08 12.68
C HIS A 248 -1.11 -6.29 11.36
N THR A 249 -0.14 -6.59 10.50
CA THR A 249 -0.04 -6.11 9.11
C THR A 249 -0.51 -7.16 8.10
N LEU A 250 -1.43 -8.06 8.47
CA LEU A 250 -2.02 -9.06 7.56
C LEU A 250 -0.98 -9.88 6.78
N GLY A 251 0.18 -10.16 7.40
CA GLY A 251 1.28 -10.91 6.80
C GLY A 251 2.19 -10.10 5.87
N TYR A 252 1.93 -8.80 5.63
CA TYR A 252 2.84 -7.94 4.88
C TYR A 252 4.06 -7.58 5.74
N ARG A 253 5.25 -7.84 5.19
CA ARG A 253 6.53 -7.73 5.91
C ARG A 253 7.41 -6.59 5.39
N GLY A 254 6.91 -5.81 4.45
CA GLY A 254 7.65 -4.71 3.82
C GLY A 254 7.43 -3.39 4.53
N HIS A 255 8.23 -2.40 4.17
CA HIS A 255 7.96 -1.01 4.53
C HIS A 255 6.84 -0.44 3.66
N ILE A 256 6.06 0.49 4.21
CA ILE A 256 5.05 1.25 3.46
C ILE A 256 5.75 2.01 2.35
N LEU A 257 6.81 2.74 2.65
CA LEU A 257 7.61 3.46 1.66
C LEU A 257 8.99 2.82 1.52
N THR A 258 9.37 2.48 0.29
CA THR A 258 10.70 1.96 -0.04
C THR A 258 11.26 2.72 -1.23
N LYS A 259 12.53 3.13 -1.15
CA LYS A 259 13.25 3.71 -2.30
C LYS A 259 14.52 2.94 -2.60
N SER A 260 14.88 2.89 -3.88
CA SER A 260 16.17 2.36 -4.32
C SER A 260 17.32 3.24 -3.81
N ARG A 261 18.52 2.66 -3.63
CA ARG A 261 19.66 3.32 -2.95
C ARG A 261 20.07 4.67 -3.56
N VAL A 262 19.86 4.86 -4.86
CA VAL A 262 20.33 6.05 -5.62
C VAL A 262 19.13 6.86 -6.14
N TYR A 263 17.95 6.69 -5.55
CA TYR A 263 16.75 7.43 -5.96
C TYR A 263 16.82 8.91 -5.56
N SER A 264 17.23 9.18 -4.32
CA SER A 264 17.34 10.52 -3.74
C SER A 264 18.28 10.50 -2.53
N THR A 265 18.57 11.68 -1.95
CA THR A 265 19.33 11.81 -0.68
C THR A 265 18.77 10.91 0.42
N THR A 266 19.59 10.46 1.37
CA THR A 266 19.15 9.49 2.39
C THR A 266 18.25 10.17 3.45
N TYR A 267 17.35 9.39 4.08
CA TYR A 267 16.58 9.91 5.23
C TYR A 267 17.47 10.32 6.40
N THR A 268 18.66 9.73 6.52
CA THR A 268 19.65 10.12 7.53
C THR A 268 20.21 11.51 7.22
N ALA A 269 20.59 11.78 5.97
CA ALA A 269 21.04 13.10 5.55
C ALA A 269 19.96 14.17 5.75
N LEU A 270 18.71 13.89 5.36
CA LEU A 270 17.57 14.80 5.58
C LEU A 270 17.29 15.07 7.07
N ARG A 271 17.43 14.05 7.93
CA ARG A 271 17.27 14.23 9.38
C ARG A 271 18.40 15.07 9.99
N ALA A 272 19.64 14.87 9.54
CA ALA A 272 20.79 15.65 9.97
C ALA A 272 20.66 17.13 9.57
N GLU A 273 20.23 17.39 8.34
CA GLU A 273 20.01 18.74 7.82
C GLU A 273 18.89 19.46 8.59
N ARG A 274 17.75 18.80 8.84
CA ARG A 274 16.69 19.36 9.69
C ARG A 274 17.13 19.61 11.12
N ALA A 275 17.92 18.70 11.71
CA ALA A 275 18.47 18.89 13.04
C ALA A 275 19.44 20.09 13.08
N GLN A 276 20.25 20.28 12.05
CA GLN A 276 21.11 21.45 11.91
C GLN A 276 20.27 22.74 11.79
N HIS A 277 19.26 22.75 10.93
CA HIS A 277 18.36 23.89 10.76
C HIS A 277 17.64 24.24 12.08
N GLN A 278 17.15 23.24 12.81
CA GLN A 278 16.53 23.43 14.13
C GLN A 278 17.53 23.99 15.16
N ARG A 279 18.78 23.53 15.17
CA ARG A 279 19.84 24.09 16.04
C ARG A 279 20.12 25.55 15.72
N THR A 280 20.26 25.89 14.44
CA THR A 280 20.49 27.27 13.98
C THR A 280 19.29 28.18 14.26
N ALA A 281 18.06 27.66 14.17
CA ALA A 281 16.84 28.42 14.44
C ALA A 281 16.54 28.58 15.94
N ALA A 282 16.93 27.62 16.80
CA ALA A 282 16.63 27.63 18.23
C ALA A 282 17.65 28.42 19.07
N SER A 283 18.88 28.62 18.60
CA SER A 283 19.89 29.42 19.31
C SER A 283 20.96 29.95 18.35
N PRO A 284 20.81 31.19 17.86
CA PRO A 284 21.83 31.85 17.03
C PRO A 284 23.17 32.08 17.78
N ASP A 285 23.15 32.20 19.11
CA ASP A 285 24.30 32.61 19.95
C ASP A 285 25.12 31.46 20.57
N LEU A 286 24.77 30.19 20.34
CA LEU A 286 25.48 29.03 20.91
C LEU A 286 26.37 28.30 19.88
N LEU A 287 26.85 29.00 18.86
CA LEU A 287 27.64 28.41 17.76
C LEU A 287 29.06 27.99 18.16
N ASP A 288 29.55 28.35 19.35
CA ASP A 288 30.88 27.98 19.85
C ASP A 288 30.81 26.97 21.00
N GLY A 289 30.77 25.69 20.66
CA GLY A 289 30.96 24.60 21.61
C GLY A 289 31.02 23.24 20.91
N PRO A 290 32.16 22.53 20.91
CA PRO A 290 32.32 21.30 20.13
C PRO A 290 31.53 20.07 20.65
N ASP A 291 30.76 20.19 21.73
CA ASP A 291 30.10 19.04 22.39
C ASP A 291 28.61 19.28 22.73
N ALA A 292 27.79 19.59 21.72
CA ALA A 292 26.33 19.55 21.89
C ALA A 292 25.82 18.09 21.88
N ILE A 293 25.77 17.45 23.06
CA ILE A 293 25.16 16.13 23.25
C ILE A 293 23.65 16.26 23.01
N THR A 294 23.15 15.66 21.93
CA THR A 294 21.71 15.56 21.67
C THR A 294 21.15 14.40 22.50
N GLU A 295 20.74 14.66 23.74
CA GLU A 295 19.98 13.69 24.52
C GLU A 295 18.55 13.60 23.99
N ALA A 296 18.29 12.59 23.14
CA ALA A 296 16.94 12.27 22.69
C ALA A 296 16.21 11.46 23.78
N HIS A 297 15.71 12.13 24.80
CA HIS A 297 14.78 11.52 25.77
C HIS A 297 13.40 11.40 25.15
N TRP A 298 13.07 10.20 24.68
CA TRP A 298 11.70 9.86 24.32
C TRP A 298 10.89 9.63 25.59
N ARG A 299 10.24 10.68 26.09
CA ARG A 299 9.23 10.55 27.14
C ARG A 299 7.89 10.22 26.50
N TYR A 300 7.23 9.17 26.97
CA TYR A 300 5.85 8.91 26.60
C TYR A 300 4.99 10.10 27.03
N VAL A 301 4.47 10.86 26.06
CA VAL A 301 3.65 12.05 26.30
C VAL A 301 2.15 11.71 26.29
N GLY A 302 1.79 10.48 25.91
CA GLY A 302 0.43 9.98 25.76
C GLY A 302 0.14 9.43 24.37
N SER A 303 -0.93 8.65 24.26
CA SER A 303 -1.52 8.18 22.99
C SER A 303 -3.01 8.47 23.01
N GLY A 304 -3.57 8.89 21.88
CA GLY A 304 -4.96 9.32 21.77
C GLY A 304 -5.11 10.84 21.82
N HIS A 305 -6.36 11.30 21.85
CA HIS A 305 -6.65 12.73 21.93
C HIS A 305 -6.36 13.27 23.34
N THR A 306 -5.80 14.48 23.44
CA THR A 306 -5.82 15.23 24.71
C THR A 306 -7.27 15.40 25.18
N PRO A 307 -7.55 15.65 26.47
CA PRO A 307 -8.93 15.84 26.93
C PRO A 307 -9.71 16.87 26.10
N GLY A 308 -9.06 17.98 25.71
CA GLY A 308 -9.66 18.96 24.80
C GLY A 308 -9.85 18.44 23.37
N ALA A 309 -8.86 17.76 22.80
CA ALA A 309 -9.00 17.17 21.47
C ALA A 309 -10.02 16.01 21.44
N ALA A 310 -10.26 15.34 22.57
CA ALA A 310 -11.27 14.29 22.70
C ALA A 310 -12.67 14.87 22.64
N LEU A 311 -12.90 16.04 23.25
CA LEU A 311 -14.15 16.78 23.14
C LEU A 311 -14.40 17.28 21.72
N VAL A 312 -13.36 17.80 21.04
CA VAL A 312 -13.46 18.20 19.63
C VAL A 312 -13.74 17.00 18.73
N ALA A 313 -13.04 15.88 18.94
CA ALA A 313 -13.27 14.65 18.18
C ALA A 313 -14.66 14.06 18.45
N ALA A 314 -15.17 14.16 19.69
CA ALA A 314 -16.53 13.75 20.05
C ALA A 314 -17.57 14.63 19.35
N GLY A 315 -17.37 15.96 19.34
CA GLY A 315 -18.23 16.90 18.62
C GLY A 315 -18.27 16.61 17.11
N ILE A 316 -17.11 16.39 16.48
CA ILE A 316 -17.04 16.00 15.07
C ILE A 316 -17.77 14.67 14.81
N ALA A 317 -17.61 13.69 15.72
CA ALA A 317 -18.29 12.41 15.62
C ALA A 317 -19.82 12.53 15.76
N GLU A 318 -20.28 13.40 16.66
CA GLU A 318 -21.69 13.70 16.88
C GLU A 318 -22.30 14.46 15.69
N ASP A 319 -21.62 15.47 15.16
CA ASP A 319 -22.00 16.18 13.95
C ASP A 319 -22.14 15.23 12.75
N LEU A 320 -21.17 14.31 12.59
CA LEU A 320 -21.23 13.28 11.55
C LEU A 320 -22.40 12.31 11.76
N ALA A 321 -22.74 11.98 13.01
CA ALA A 321 -23.87 11.10 13.33
C ALA A 321 -25.21 11.79 13.04
N GLN A 322 -25.37 13.06 13.44
CA GLN A 322 -26.56 13.87 13.14
C GLN A 322 -26.71 14.10 11.65
N THR A 323 -25.63 14.45 10.95
CA THR A 323 -25.61 14.58 9.49
C THR A 323 -26.08 13.29 8.81
N ARG A 324 -25.63 12.12 9.30
CA ARG A 324 -26.08 10.80 8.79
C ARG A 324 -27.56 10.55 9.05
N GLN A 325 -28.09 10.95 10.21
CA GLN A 325 -29.51 10.82 10.53
C GLN A 325 -30.36 11.71 9.61
N HIS A 326 -29.98 12.97 9.41
CA HIS A 326 -30.66 13.88 8.50
C HIS A 326 -30.67 13.36 7.05
N TYR A 327 -29.56 12.80 6.56
CA TYR A 327 -29.53 12.17 5.25
C TYR A 327 -30.41 10.91 5.16
N ALA A 328 -30.49 10.12 6.23
CA ALA A 328 -31.34 8.93 6.27
C ALA A 328 -32.84 9.29 6.31
N GLU A 329 -33.20 10.36 7.01
CA GLU A 329 -34.57 10.90 7.08
C GLU A 329 -34.98 11.54 5.76
N ALA A 330 -34.11 12.33 5.13
CA ALA A 330 -34.36 12.91 3.80
C ALA A 330 -34.63 11.82 2.74
N ARG A 331 -33.86 10.72 2.76
CA ARG A 331 -34.07 9.58 1.85
C ARG A 331 -35.34 8.78 2.13
N LYS A 332 -35.89 8.83 3.35
CA LYS A 332 -37.20 8.22 3.67
C LYS A 332 -38.34 9.11 3.20
N GLY A 333 -38.23 10.43 3.37
CA GLY A 333 -39.23 11.40 2.90
C GLY A 333 -39.40 11.43 1.38
N GLU A 334 -38.32 11.25 0.62
CA GLU A 334 -38.39 11.15 -0.86
C GLU A 334 -39.10 9.87 -1.35
N GLY A 335 -39.21 8.83 -0.52
CA GLY A 335 -39.93 7.59 -0.82
C GLY A 335 -41.44 7.63 -0.54
N GLU A 336 -41.90 8.55 0.31
CA GLU A 336 -43.32 8.70 0.67
C GLU A 336 -44.07 9.70 -0.23
N CYS A 337 -43.36 10.62 -0.89
CA CYS A 337 -43.95 11.57 -1.85
C CYS A 337 -44.22 10.96 -3.26
N SER A 338 -43.95 9.67 -3.44
CA SER A 338 -44.12 8.94 -4.72
C SER A 338 -45.13 7.79 -4.65
N ARG A 339 -46.14 7.90 -3.77
CA ARG A 339 -47.34 7.05 -3.79
C ARG A 339 -48.59 7.86 -4.06
#